data_AF-A0A5Q3LA81-F1
#
_entry.id   AF-A0A5Q3LA81-F1
#
_cell.length_a   1.000
_cell.length_b   1.000
_cell.length_c   1.000
_cell.angle_alpha   90.00
_cell.angle_beta   90.00
_cell.angle_gamma   90.00
#
_symmetry.space_group_name_H-M   'P 1'
#
loop_
_entity.id
_entity.type
_entity.pdbx_description
1 polymer ?
#
loop_
_entity_poly.entity_id
_entity_poly.type
_entity_poly.pdbx_seq_one_letter_code
_entity_poly.pdbx_strand_id
1 'polypeptide(L)'
;MLNLPYPPSINNYYRRTRSGVYLKRRSKTFRRDVQTLLLLQRCEPIEGPLSVLIEVFPPEKKVKRDLDNILKALLDALQHAGVYEDDAHIARLLVIRRGFVTGGMVQVTIEKWEEGNAKQTNA
;
A
#
# COMPACT_ATOMS: atom_id res chain seq x y z
N MET A 1 -10.61 7.17 0.92
CA MET A 1 -10.24 6.10 1.87
C MET A 1 -10.62 4.75 1.27
N LEU A 2 -9.69 3.79 1.28
CA LEU A 2 -9.81 2.47 0.67
C LEU A 2 -9.63 1.41 1.75
N ASN A 3 -10.51 0.41 1.80
CA ASN A 3 -10.34 -0.76 2.65
C ASN A 3 -9.86 -1.92 1.77
N LEU A 4 -8.64 -2.37 1.99
CA LEU A 4 -8.00 -3.40 1.18
C LEU A 4 -7.69 -4.65 2.02
N PRO A 5 -7.64 -5.84 1.39
CA PRO A 5 -7.28 -7.06 2.09
C PRO A 5 -5.87 -6.97 2.67
N TYR A 6 -5.59 -7.75 3.71
CA TYR A 6 -4.24 -7.81 4.27
C TYR A 6 -3.25 -8.38 3.24
N PRO A 7 -2.15 -7.68 2.92
CA PRO A 7 -1.23 -8.12 1.86
C PRO A 7 -0.63 -9.52 2.12
N PRO A 8 -0.27 -10.30 1.10
CA PRO A 8 0.51 -11.52 1.30
C PRO A 8 1.89 -11.19 1.87
N SER A 9 2.56 -12.15 2.53
CA SER A 9 3.93 -11.92 2.99
C SER A 9 4.87 -11.72 1.80
N ILE A 10 5.92 -10.94 1.95
CA ILE A 10 6.86 -10.65 0.85
C ILE A 10 7.49 -11.93 0.27
N ASN A 11 7.75 -12.92 1.13
CA ASN A 11 8.24 -14.25 0.75
C ASN A 11 7.24 -15.00 -0.14
N ASN A 12 5.95 -14.73 0.03
CA ASN A 12 4.88 -15.23 -0.83
C ASN A 12 4.49 -14.25 -1.95
N TYR A 13 5.13 -13.08 -2.00
CA TYR A 13 4.84 -12.03 -2.96
C TYR A 13 5.74 -12.16 -4.20
N TYR A 14 7.05 -12.13 -3.98
CA TYR A 14 8.05 -12.22 -5.04
C TYR A 14 8.68 -13.62 -5.10
N ARG A 15 9.04 -14.05 -6.31
CA ARG A 15 9.86 -15.22 -6.60
C ARG A 15 11.08 -14.75 -7.36
N ARG A 16 12.26 -14.94 -6.79
CA ARG A 16 13.54 -14.74 -7.50
C ARG A 16 13.88 -15.99 -8.30
N THR A 17 14.35 -15.78 -9.52
CA THR A 17 14.81 -16.82 -10.45
C THR A 17 16.07 -16.33 -11.15
N ARG A 18 16.76 -17.20 -11.89
CA ARG A 18 17.95 -16.82 -12.68
C ARG A 18 17.63 -15.73 -13.73
N SER A 19 16.40 -15.69 -14.23
CA SER A 19 15.94 -14.76 -15.26
C SER A 19 15.26 -13.50 -14.72
N GLY A 20 15.19 -13.33 -13.39
CA GLY A 20 14.63 -12.12 -12.77
C GLY A 20 13.65 -12.40 -11.63
N VAL A 21 12.87 -11.36 -11.27
CA VAL A 21 11.89 -11.38 -10.18
C VAL A 21 10.47 -11.45 -10.76
N TYR A 22 9.69 -12.43 -10.30
CA TYR A 22 8.32 -12.66 -10.76
C TYR A 22 7.34 -12.67 -9.58
N LEU A 23 6.08 -12.35 -9.85
CA LEU A 23 5.00 -12.48 -8.85
C LEU A 23 4.52 -13.92 -8.74
N LYS A 24 4.30 -14.37 -7.51
CA LYS A 24 3.62 -15.65 -7.25
C LYS A 24 2.11 -15.52 -7.50
N ARG A 25 1.42 -16.67 -7.61
CA ARG A 25 -0.04 -16.73 -7.87
C ARG A 25 -0.84 -15.90 -6.85
N ARG A 26 -0.49 -15.99 -5.56
CA ARG A 26 -1.18 -15.27 -4.48
C ARG A 26 -1.04 -13.75 -4.59
N SER A 27 0.13 -13.26 -5.02
CA SER A 27 0.36 -11.83 -5.26
C SER A 27 -0.44 -11.33 -6.47
N LYS A 28 -0.53 -12.13 -7.53
CA LYS A 28 -1.40 -11.80 -8.68
C LYS A 28 -2.88 -11.73 -8.29
N THR A 29 -3.35 -12.64 -7.45
CA THR A 29 -4.71 -12.59 -6.90
C THR A 29 -4.90 -11.33 -6.06
N PHE A 30 -4.00 -11.06 -5.11
CA PHE A 30 -4.06 -9.85 -4.28
C PHE A 30 -4.11 -8.56 -5.12
N ARG A 31 -3.26 -8.44 -6.14
CA ARG A 31 -3.28 -7.30 -7.07
C ARG A 31 -4.63 -7.14 -7.79
N ARG A 32 -5.23 -8.24 -8.25
CA ARG A 32 -6.56 -8.24 -8.89
C ARG A 32 -7.66 -7.83 -7.92
N ASP A 33 -7.59 -8.30 -6.67
CA ASP A 33 -8.56 -7.96 -5.64
C ASP A 33 -8.50 -6.45 -5.34
N VAL A 34 -7.28 -5.90 -5.18
CA VAL A 34 -7.05 -4.46 -5.00
C VAL A 34 -7.59 -3.66 -6.20
N GLN A 35 -7.27 -4.07 -7.43
CA GLN A 35 -7.77 -3.43 -8.64
C GLN A 35 -9.31 -3.45 -8.72
N THR A 36 -9.92 -4.59 -8.40
CA THR A 36 -11.38 -4.72 -8.41
C THR A 36 -12.03 -3.77 -7.41
N LEU A 37 -11.49 -3.70 -6.19
CA LEU A 37 -11.99 -2.79 -5.16
C LEU A 37 -11.89 -1.32 -5.57
N LEU A 38 -10.77 -0.93 -6.19
CA LEU A 38 -10.57 0.44 -6.69
C LEU A 38 -11.55 0.80 -7.81
N LEU A 39 -11.79 -0.12 -8.75
CA LEU A 39 -12.79 0.06 -9.81
C LEU A 39 -14.20 0.20 -9.24
N LEU A 40 -14.56 -0.62 -8.24
CA LEU A 40 -15.86 -0.52 -7.56
C LEU A 40 -16.03 0.81 -6.81
N GLN A 41 -14.95 1.34 -6.24
CA GLN A 41 -14.95 2.62 -5.55
C GLN A 41 -14.78 3.84 -6.48
N ARG A 42 -14.69 3.62 -7.80
CA ARG A 42 -14.49 4.66 -8.83
C ARG A 42 -13.34 5.60 -8.49
N CYS A 43 -12.25 5.04 -7.98
CA CYS A 43 -11.07 5.83 -7.66
C CYS A 43 -10.39 6.27 -8.94
N GLU A 44 -10.31 7.58 -9.14
CA GLU A 44 -9.52 8.16 -10.22
C GLU A 44 -8.05 8.28 -9.78
N PRO A 45 -7.10 8.11 -10.71
CA PRO A 45 -5.69 8.37 -10.43
C PRO A 45 -5.51 9.81 -9.92
N ILE A 46 -4.65 9.97 -8.91
CA ILE A 46 -4.32 11.29 -8.38
C ILE A 46 -3.00 11.74 -8.98
N GLU A 47 -3.03 12.85 -9.72
CA GLU A 47 -1.82 13.48 -10.26
C GLU A 47 -1.12 14.38 -9.23
N GLY A 48 0.20 14.45 -9.33
CA GLY A 48 1.06 15.28 -8.49
C GLY A 48 1.53 14.60 -7.20
N PRO A 49 2.18 15.36 -6.29
CA PRO A 49 2.67 14.82 -5.03
C PRO A 49 1.54 14.28 -4.15
N LEU A 50 1.77 13.14 -3.49
CA LEU A 50 0.77 12.42 -2.71
C LEU A 50 1.16 12.31 -1.24
N SER A 51 0.16 12.45 -0.37
CA SER A 51 0.24 12.07 1.04
C SER A 51 -0.56 10.78 1.24
N VAL A 52 0.14 9.72 1.65
CA VAL A 52 -0.41 8.38 1.85
C VAL A 52 -0.37 8.03 3.33
N LEU A 53 -1.54 7.78 3.91
CA LEU A 53 -1.71 7.20 5.24
C LEU A 53 -2.14 5.75 5.10
N ILE A 54 -1.40 4.85 5.74
CA ILE A 54 -1.69 3.41 5.77
C ILE A 54 -1.86 2.96 7.21
N GLU A 55 -3.04 2.45 7.52
CA GLU A 55 -3.35 1.85 8.81
C GLU A 55 -3.44 0.34 8.65
N VAL A 56 -2.57 -0.37 9.38
CA VAL A 56 -2.40 -1.81 9.26
C VAL A 56 -3.10 -2.52 10.40
N PHE A 57 -4.06 -3.38 10.07
CA PHE A 57 -4.79 -4.23 11.01
C PHE A 57 -4.41 -5.70 10.77
N PRO A 58 -3.49 -6.28 11.55
CA PRO A 58 -3.09 -7.67 11.38
C PRO A 58 -4.27 -8.64 11.57
N PRO A 59 -4.25 -9.83 10.92
CA PRO A 59 -5.33 -10.81 11.04
C PRO A 59 -5.44 -11.42 12.44
N GLU A 60 -4.33 -11.48 13.17
CA GLU A 60 -4.25 -12.08 14.49
C GLU A 60 -3.17 -11.35 15.31
N LYS A 61 -3.32 -11.32 16.64
CA LYS A 61 -2.39 -10.64 17.57
C LYS A 61 -0.93 -11.11 17.43
N LYS A 62 -0.73 -12.39 17.09
CA LYS A 62 0.62 -13.00 16.99
C LYS A 62 1.28 -12.79 15.63
N VAL A 63 0.55 -12.34 14.61
CA VAL A 63 1.12 -12.11 13.27
C VAL A 63 2.01 -10.87 13.32
N LYS A 64 3.30 -11.12 13.53
CA LYS A 64 4.37 -10.14 13.48
C LYS A 64 5.00 -10.17 12.09
N ARG A 65 4.58 -9.24 11.25
CA ARG A 65 5.29 -8.91 10.01
C ARG A 65 5.77 -7.48 10.10
N ASP A 66 6.96 -7.22 9.61
CA ASP A 66 7.51 -5.87 9.54
C ASP A 66 6.62 -4.98 8.66
N LEU A 67 6.53 -3.69 9.00
CA LEU A 67 5.64 -2.78 8.28
C LEU A 67 6.12 -2.56 6.84
N ASP A 68 7.43 -2.43 6.63
CA ASP A 68 8.07 -2.35 5.31
C ASP A 68 7.70 -3.52 4.38
N ASN A 69 7.65 -4.74 4.91
CA ASN A 69 7.24 -5.93 4.16
C ASN A 69 5.77 -5.87 3.71
N ILE A 70 4.91 -5.26 4.52
CA ILE A 70 3.50 -5.04 4.20
C ILE A 70 3.40 -3.92 3.16
N LEU A 71 4.11 -2.81 3.35
CA LEU A 71 4.12 -1.65 2.48
C LEU A 71 4.61 -2.01 1.08
N LYS A 72 5.70 -2.76 0.96
CA LYS A 72 6.26 -3.15 -0.33
C LYS A 72 5.30 -4.00 -1.18
N ALA A 73 4.45 -4.81 -0.55
CA ALA A 73 3.40 -5.54 -1.25
C ALA A 73 2.20 -4.64 -1.59
N LEU A 74 1.85 -3.72 -0.68
CA LEU A 74 0.69 -2.85 -0.82
C LEU A 74 0.90 -1.75 -1.87
N LEU A 75 2.02 -1.02 -1.81
CA LEU A 75 2.34 0.07 -2.75
C LEU A 75 2.45 -0.45 -4.18
N ASP A 76 3.12 -1.59 -4.37
CA ASP A 76 3.21 -2.28 -5.65
C ASP A 76 1.83 -2.68 -6.22
N ALA A 77 0.89 -3.09 -5.36
CA ALA A 77 -0.47 -3.39 -5.78
C ALA A 77 -1.30 -2.14 -6.11
N LEU A 78 -1.13 -1.05 -5.35
CA LEU A 78 -1.79 0.24 -5.60
C LEU A 78 -1.32 0.85 -6.92
N GLN A 79 -0.01 0.86 -7.18
CA GLN A 79 0.56 1.31 -8.45
C GLN A 79 0.04 0.47 -9.62
N HIS A 80 0.06 -0.87 -9.49
CA HIS A 80 -0.46 -1.74 -10.54
C HIS A 80 -1.96 -1.54 -10.80
N ALA A 81 -2.72 -1.19 -9.77
CA ALA A 81 -4.14 -0.91 -9.91
C ALA A 81 -4.45 0.49 -10.46
N GLY A 82 -3.43 1.34 -10.69
CA GLY A 82 -3.58 2.65 -11.31
C GLY A 82 -3.96 3.78 -10.34
N VAL A 83 -3.73 3.60 -9.03
CA VAL A 83 -3.99 4.67 -8.05
C VAL A 83 -3.06 5.88 -8.26
N TYR A 84 -1.83 5.58 -8.66
CA TYR A 84 -0.80 6.53 -9.07
C TYR A 84 0.11 5.82 -10.08
N GLU A 85 0.73 6.59 -10.97
CA GLU A 85 1.60 6.04 -12.02
C GLU A 85 2.94 5.54 -11.46
N ASP A 86 3.50 6.29 -10.52
CA ASP A 86 4.81 6.05 -9.92
C ASP A 86 4.76 6.26 -8.40
N ASP A 87 5.39 5.37 -7.64
CA ASP A 87 5.51 5.49 -6.19
C ASP A 87 6.43 6.66 -5.79
N ALA A 88 7.25 7.15 -6.72
CA ALA A 88 8.02 8.38 -6.59
C ALA A 88 7.16 9.63 -6.33
N HIS A 89 5.86 9.61 -6.70
CA HIS A 89 4.94 10.72 -6.39
C HIS A 89 4.53 10.77 -4.92
N ILE A 90 4.80 9.74 -4.11
CA ILE A 90 4.46 9.74 -2.68
C ILE A 90 5.46 10.61 -1.92
N ALA A 91 5.14 11.88 -1.75
CA ALA A 91 5.95 12.84 -0.99
C ALA A 91 5.87 12.61 0.52
N ARG A 92 4.73 12.09 1.02
CA ARG A 92 4.54 11.78 2.44
C ARG A 92 3.93 10.40 2.61
N LEU A 93 4.57 9.57 3.43
CA LEU A 93 4.11 8.24 3.77
C LEU A 93 4.04 8.08 5.29
N LEU A 94 2.83 7.91 5.84
CA LEU A 94 2.62 7.61 7.25
C LEU A 94 2.03 6.21 7.40
N VAL A 95 2.64 5.39 8.25
CA VAL A 95 2.25 3.98 8.40
C VAL A 95 2.06 3.68 9.87
N ILE A 96 0.87 3.23 10.22
CA ILE A 96 0.48 3.02 11.61
C ILE A 96 0.01 1.59 11.78
N ARG A 97 0.63 0.87 12.73
CA ARG A 97 0.08 -0.41 13.18
C ARG A 97 -1.06 -0.16 14.15
N ARG A 98 -2.21 -0.76 13.89
CA ARG A 98 -3.40 -0.71 14.75
C ARG A 98 -3.60 -2.06 15.47
N GLY A 99 -4.77 -2.23 16.08
CA GLY A 99 -5.21 -3.52 16.64
C GLY A 99 -5.37 -4.60 15.57
N PHE A 100 -5.76 -5.79 15.98
CA PHE A 100 -6.02 -6.90 15.05
C PHE A 100 -7.50 -6.96 14.67
N VAL A 101 -7.79 -7.44 13.46
CA VAL A 101 -9.15 -7.71 12.95
C VAL A 101 -9.12 -9.07 12.29
N THR A 102 -10.11 -9.92 12.56
CA THR A 102 -10.19 -11.26 11.95
C THR A 102 -10.09 -11.19 10.42
N GLY A 103 -9.18 -11.96 9.84
CA GLY A 103 -8.89 -11.94 8.39
C GLY A 103 -7.90 -10.87 7.95
N GLY A 104 -7.72 -9.82 8.77
CA GLY A 104 -6.77 -8.74 8.56
C GLY A 104 -7.18 -7.79 7.44
N MET A 105 -6.77 -6.53 7.57
CA MET A 105 -7.02 -5.52 6.54
C MET A 105 -5.97 -4.41 6.58
N VAL A 106 -5.96 -3.59 5.54
CA VAL A 106 -5.25 -2.32 5.54
C VAL A 106 -6.22 -1.23 5.08
N GLN A 107 -6.19 -0.10 5.77
CA GLN A 107 -6.91 1.09 5.35
C GLN A 107 -5.92 2.06 4.73
N VAL A 108 -6.24 2.56 3.54
CA VAL A 108 -5.37 3.46 2.79
C VAL A 108 -6.11 4.75 2.51
N THR A 109 -5.54 5.86 2.95
CA THR A 109 -6.02 7.20 2.63
C THR A 109 -4.95 7.90 1.82
N ILE A 110 -5.36 8.44 0.67
CA ILE A 110 -4.48 9.08 -0.31
C ILE A 110 -5.10 10.43 -0.62
N GLU A 111 -4.28 11.46 -0.49
CA GLU A 111 -4.66 12.85 -0.67
C GLU A 111 -3.57 13.55 -1.47
N LYS A 112 -3.94 14.61 -2.20
CA LYS A 112 -2.96 15.50 -2.82
C LYS A 112 -2.12 16.15 -1.72
N TRP A 113 -0.81 16.15 -1.91
CA TRP A 113 0.13 16.83 -1.06
C TRP A 113 0.49 18.16 -1.68
N GLU A 114 -0.11 19.23 -1.16
CA GLU A 114 0.33 20.59 -1.47
C GLU A 114 1.41 20.97 -0.46
N GLU A 115 2.61 21.25 -0.94
CA GLU A 115 3.74 21.64 -0.11
C GLU A 115 3.50 23.06 0.43
N GLY A 116 2.75 23.16 1.53
CA GLY A 116 2.51 24.41 2.21
C GLY A 116 3.76 24.86 2.97
N ASN A 117 4.56 25.76 2.37
CA ASN A 117 5.57 26.61 3.00
C ASN A 117 6.09 26.10 4.35
N ALA A 118 6.93 25.06 4.33
CA ALA A 118 7.78 24.76 5.47
C ALA A 118 8.81 25.89 5.59
N LYS A 119 8.40 27.02 6.21
CA LYS A 119 9.36 27.98 6.76
C LYS A 119 10.31 27.17 7.63
N GLN A 120 11.57 27.10 7.23
CA GLN A 120 12.66 26.64 8.08
C GLN A 120 12.50 27.34 9.44
N THR A 121 12.02 26.61 10.44
CA THR A 121 12.17 27.02 11.82
C THR A 121 13.53 26.51 12.25
N ASN A 122 14.56 27.27 11.88
CA ASN A 122 15.81 27.24 12.61
C ASN A 122 15.56 27.98 13.92
N ALA A 123 15.57 27.26 15.04
CA ALA A 123 15.79 27.79 16.37
C ALA A 123 16.62 26.76 17.15
#